data_AF-A0A967WKY8-F1
#
_entry.id   AF-A0A967WKY8-F1
#
_cell.length_a   1.000
_cell.length_b   1.000
_cell.length_c   1.000
_cell.angle_alpha   90.00
_cell.angle_beta   90.00
_cell.angle_gamma   90.00
#
_symmetry.space_group_name_H-M   'P 1'
#
loop_
_entity.id
_entity.type
_entity.pdbx_description
1 polymer ?
#
loop_
_entity_poly.entity_id
_entity_poly.type
_entity_poly.pdbx_seq_one_letter_code
_entity_poly.pdbx_strand_id
1 'polypeptide(L)'
;MAFFAFLVFVIPMFVAGGLLSKRTGLRGSQLYAGRYKKAVASFLWGCLLFVPLGLTNAAAGSPSFPMTWVNRWWIPLSQPWFSGIVEEAWWRLFTVSLCYFLLRPAFRKRPAIPLVCAMLFSAIIFGLGHAGTFQERLLMTGLLYGLPLSVTFARRDWEHAVGAHYMINMIPTLMVFLET
;
A
#
# COMPACT_ATOMS: atom_id res chain seq x y z
N MET A 1 12.29 14.99 6.96
CA MET A 1 12.65 15.06 5.52
C MET A 1 11.93 14.03 4.66
N ALA A 2 11.88 12.73 5.04
CA ALA A 2 11.25 11.68 4.22
C ALA A 2 9.76 11.94 3.90
N PHE A 3 8.95 12.32 4.89
CA PHE A 3 7.51 12.58 4.69
C PHE A 3 7.22 13.68 3.66
N PHE A 4 8.00 14.76 3.65
CA PHE A 4 7.82 15.86 2.69
C PHE A 4 8.17 15.40 1.26
N ALA A 5 9.20 14.58 1.10
CA ALA A 5 9.51 13.96 -0.19
C ALA A 5 8.38 13.06 -0.68
N PHE A 6 7.84 12.19 0.19
CA PHE A 6 6.68 11.35 -0.16
C PHE A 6 5.49 12.18 -0.65
N LEU A 7 5.23 13.31 0.00
CA LEU A 7 4.11 14.22 -0.30
C LEU A 7 4.30 14.97 -1.62
N VAL A 8 5.49 15.50 -1.88
CA VAL A 8 5.80 16.21 -3.13
C VAL A 8 5.78 15.26 -4.32
N PHE A 9 6.30 14.05 -4.15
CA PHE A 9 6.41 13.09 -5.24
C PHE A 9 5.20 12.16 -5.38
N VAL A 10 4.20 12.19 -4.49
CA VAL A 10 3.02 11.31 -4.63
C VAL A 10 2.32 11.51 -5.98
N ILE A 11 2.17 12.76 -6.42
CA ILE A 11 1.52 13.10 -7.69
C ILE A 11 2.34 12.55 -8.88
N PRO A 12 3.63 12.85 -9.05
CA PRO A 12 4.39 12.29 -10.16
C PRO A 12 4.51 10.77 -10.10
N MET A 13 4.60 10.16 -8.92
CA MET A 13 4.63 8.69 -8.79
C MET A 13 3.29 8.06 -9.18
N PHE A 14 2.18 8.67 -8.78
CA PHE A 14 0.85 8.22 -9.17
C PHE A 14 0.67 8.30 -10.70
N VAL A 15 1.05 9.43 -11.31
CA VAL A 15 0.96 9.63 -12.76
C VAL A 15 1.88 8.65 -13.50
N ALA A 16 3.15 8.55 -13.11
CA ALA A 16 4.11 7.66 -13.75
C ALA A 16 3.70 6.18 -13.61
N GLY A 17 3.27 5.76 -12.42
CA GLY A 17 2.79 4.41 -12.18
C GLY A 17 1.52 4.09 -12.98
N GLY A 18 0.60 5.04 -13.12
CA GLY A 18 -0.58 4.93 -13.98
C GLY A 18 -0.21 4.75 -15.47
N LEU A 19 0.73 5.54 -15.98
CA LEU A 19 1.23 5.42 -17.35
C LEU A 19 1.93 4.08 -17.59
N LEU A 20 2.76 3.63 -16.65
CA LEU A 20 3.45 2.33 -16.71
C LEU A 20 2.45 1.16 -16.65
N SER A 21 1.45 1.23 -15.77
CA SER A 21 0.36 0.24 -15.71
C SER A 21 -0.38 0.16 -17.04
N LYS A 22 -0.74 1.31 -17.63
CA LYS A 22 -1.39 1.36 -18.95
C LYS A 22 -0.52 0.76 -20.05
N ARG A 23 0.80 1.02 -20.03
CA ARG A 23 1.75 0.47 -21.01
C ARG A 23 1.96 -1.03 -20.88
N THR A 24 1.88 -1.55 -19.66
CA THR A 24 2.17 -2.96 -19.35
C THR A 24 0.94 -3.86 -19.29
N GLY A 25 -0.26 -3.28 -19.28
CA GLY A 25 -1.52 -4.01 -19.13
C GLY A 25 -1.83 -4.42 -17.68
N LEU A 26 -1.08 -3.91 -16.70
CA LEU A 26 -1.45 -4.05 -15.29
C LEU A 26 -2.74 -3.25 -15.03
N ARG A 27 -3.59 -3.74 -14.12
CA ARG A 27 -4.91 -3.16 -13.88
C ARG A 27 -4.88 -1.71 -13.36
N GLY A 28 -3.77 -1.29 -12.75
CA GLY A 28 -3.54 0.10 -12.37
C GLY A 28 -4.60 0.65 -11.41
N SER A 29 -5.13 1.84 -11.71
CA SER A 29 -6.14 2.54 -10.91
C SER A 29 -7.47 2.67 -11.68
N GLN A 30 -8.58 2.38 -11.01
CA GLN A 30 -9.93 2.61 -11.52
C GLN A 30 -10.25 4.10 -11.66
N LEU A 31 -9.71 4.95 -10.77
CA LEU A 31 -9.82 6.40 -10.86
C LEU A 31 -9.20 6.93 -12.15
N TYR A 32 -8.00 6.45 -12.50
CA TYR A 32 -7.33 6.84 -13.75
C TYR A 32 -8.14 6.44 -15.00
N ALA A 33 -8.92 5.36 -14.91
CA ALA A 33 -9.81 4.90 -15.98
C ALA A 33 -11.18 5.61 -15.99
N GLY A 34 -11.43 6.61 -15.13
CA GLY A 34 -12.71 7.30 -15.01
C GLY A 34 -13.84 6.44 -14.43
N ARG A 35 -13.53 5.29 -13.82
CA ARG A 35 -14.52 4.32 -13.31
C ARG A 35 -14.79 4.52 -11.82
N TYR A 36 -15.26 5.72 -11.44
CA TYR A 36 -15.40 6.15 -10.05
C TYR A 36 -16.24 5.21 -9.16
N LYS A 37 -17.37 4.70 -9.67
CA LYS A 37 -18.20 3.72 -8.92
C LYS A 37 -17.42 2.45 -8.59
N LYS A 38 -16.60 1.97 -9.53
CA LYS A 38 -15.73 0.80 -9.31
C LYS A 38 -14.58 1.14 -8.37
N ALA A 39 -14.00 2.33 -8.48
CA ALA A 39 -12.95 2.80 -7.57
C ALA A 39 -13.42 2.78 -6.11
N VAL A 40 -14.61 3.33 -5.83
CA VAL A 40 -15.22 3.29 -4.49
C VAL A 40 -15.48 1.85 -4.04
N ALA A 41 -16.09 1.03 -4.88
CA ALA A 41 -16.34 -0.37 -4.54
C ALA A 41 -15.03 -1.14 -4.26
N SER A 42 -14.00 -0.93 -5.08
CA SER A 42 -12.67 -1.53 -4.91
C SER A 42 -12.04 -1.14 -3.58
N PHE A 43 -12.08 0.15 -3.23
CA PHE A 43 -11.62 0.65 -1.93
C PHE A 43 -12.36 -0.03 -0.77
N LEU A 44 -13.70 -0.06 -0.81
CA LEU A 44 -14.51 -0.68 0.24
C LEU A 44 -14.24 -2.19 0.38
N TRP A 45 -14.04 -2.90 -0.73
CA TRP A 45 -13.64 -4.31 -0.69
C TRP A 45 -12.24 -4.51 -0.12
N GLY A 46 -11.28 -3.64 -0.47
CA GLY A 46 -9.97 -3.62 0.16
C GLY A 46 -10.06 -3.46 1.68
N CYS A 47 -10.86 -2.49 2.13
CA CYS A 47 -11.13 -2.27 3.55
C CYS A 47 -11.67 -3.53 4.22
N LEU A 48 -12.76 -4.11 3.68
CA LEU A 48 -13.44 -5.26 4.26
C LEU A 48 -12.53 -6.49 4.38
N LEU A 49 -11.74 -6.78 3.35
CA LEU A 49 -10.87 -7.95 3.31
C LEU A 49 -9.76 -7.93 4.36
N PHE A 50 -9.35 -6.73 4.81
CA PHE A 50 -8.21 -6.56 5.71
C PHE A 50 -8.60 -6.14 7.14
N VAL A 51 -9.90 -6.12 7.46
CA VAL A 51 -10.38 -5.99 8.85
C VAL A 51 -9.71 -6.99 9.80
N PRO A 52 -9.60 -8.30 9.47
CA PRO A 52 -8.99 -9.26 10.39
C PRO A 52 -7.54 -8.90 10.74
N LEU A 53 -6.75 -8.45 9.75
CA LEU A 53 -5.36 -8.07 9.98
C LEU A 53 -5.25 -6.79 10.82
N GLY A 54 -6.11 -5.79 10.56
CA GLY A 54 -6.15 -4.59 11.40
C GLY A 54 -6.55 -4.89 12.85
N LEU A 55 -7.47 -5.84 13.08
CA LEU A 55 -7.82 -6.30 14.43
C LEU A 55 -6.66 -7.05 15.11
N THR A 56 -5.95 -7.91 14.38
CA THR A 56 -4.74 -8.57 14.91
C THR A 56 -3.68 -7.55 15.30
N ASN A 57 -3.50 -6.49 14.51
CA ASN A 57 -2.57 -5.42 14.82
C ASN A 57 -2.97 -4.62 16.05
N ALA A 58 -4.27 -4.33 16.21
CA ALA A 58 -4.76 -3.70 17.43
C ALA A 58 -4.54 -4.59 18.66
N ALA A 59 -4.80 -5.89 18.55
CA ALA A 59 -4.61 -6.85 19.64
C ALA A 59 -3.14 -7.07 20.01
N ALA A 60 -2.21 -6.94 19.06
CA ALA A 60 -0.77 -7.02 19.31
C ALA A 60 -0.19 -5.80 20.05
N GLY A 61 -1.02 -4.79 20.32
CA GLY A 61 -0.60 -3.50 20.85
C GLY A 61 -0.16 -2.57 19.72
N SER A 62 -0.51 -1.28 19.86
CA SER A 62 -0.14 -0.28 18.87
C SER A 62 1.39 -0.23 18.68
N PRO A 63 1.91 -0.26 17.43
CA PRO A 63 3.35 -0.30 17.15
C PRO A 63 4.15 0.91 17.68
N SER A 64 3.48 1.90 18.28
CA SER A 64 4.10 3.14 18.73
C SER A 64 3.51 3.60 20.06
N PHE A 65 3.40 2.70 21.03
CA PHE A 65 2.95 3.08 22.37
C PHE A 65 3.98 4.01 23.05
N PRO A 66 3.59 5.18 23.57
CA PRO A 66 2.27 5.82 23.45
C PRO A 66 2.20 6.70 22.20
N MET A 67 1.18 6.49 21.35
CA MET A 67 0.88 7.36 20.20
C MET A 67 0.19 8.63 20.71
N THR A 68 0.90 9.45 21.49
CA THR A 68 0.37 10.67 22.16
C THR A 68 -0.18 11.73 21.21
N TRP A 69 0.10 11.58 19.91
CA TRP A 69 -0.39 12.45 18.86
C TRP A 69 -1.81 12.11 18.39
N VAL A 70 -2.35 10.94 18.73
CA VAL A 70 -3.74 10.54 18.38
C VAL A 70 -4.72 11.09 19.41
N ASN A 71 -4.92 12.40 19.39
CA ASN A 71 -5.75 13.10 20.40
C ASN A 71 -6.96 13.84 19.82
N ARG A 72 -7.30 13.59 18.55
CA ARG A 72 -8.46 14.20 17.87
C ARG A 72 -9.21 13.15 17.08
N TRP A 73 -10.54 13.23 17.09
CA TRP A 73 -11.45 12.27 16.45
C TRP A 73 -11.20 12.03 14.96
N TRP A 74 -10.64 13.02 14.25
CA TRP A 74 -10.39 12.91 12.82
C TRP A 74 -9.09 12.18 12.49
N ILE A 75 -8.14 12.08 13.43
CA ILE A 75 -6.81 11.49 13.19
C ILE A 75 -6.89 10.01 12.78
N PRO A 76 -7.66 9.15 13.48
CA PRO A 76 -7.82 7.74 13.09
C PRO A 76 -8.41 7.53 11.70
N LEU A 77 -9.09 8.54 11.13
CA LEU A 77 -9.72 8.45 9.82
C LEU A 77 -8.85 9.06 8.72
N SER A 78 -8.27 10.23 8.95
CA SER A 78 -7.56 10.95 7.88
C SER A 78 -6.11 10.51 7.72
N GLN A 79 -5.39 10.23 8.82
CA GLN A 79 -3.97 9.92 8.74
C GLN A 79 -3.72 8.55 8.09
N PRO A 80 -4.44 7.47 8.47
CA PRO A 80 -4.35 6.19 7.77
C PRO A 80 -4.74 6.28 6.30
N TRP A 81 -5.73 7.11 5.97
CA TRP A 81 -6.18 7.27 4.58
C TRP A 81 -5.11 7.96 3.73
N PHE A 82 -4.53 9.04 4.28
CA PHE A 82 -3.44 9.76 3.65
C PHE A 82 -2.20 8.87 3.44
N SER A 83 -1.77 8.15 4.49
CA SER A 83 -0.65 7.20 4.42
C SER A 83 -0.91 6.12 3.38
N GLY A 84 -2.11 5.52 3.38
CA GLY A 84 -2.51 4.53 2.38
C GLY A 84 -2.40 5.05 0.94
N ILE A 85 -2.91 6.25 0.65
CA ILE A 85 -2.79 6.82 -0.70
C ILE A 85 -1.32 7.02 -1.10
N VAL A 86 -0.54 7.65 -0.21
CA VAL A 86 0.85 8.01 -0.51
C VAL A 86 1.71 6.77 -0.71
N GLU A 87 1.66 5.85 0.25
CA GLU A 87 2.50 4.65 0.23
C GLU A 87 2.10 3.70 -0.90
N GLU A 88 0.80 3.51 -1.15
CA GLU A 88 0.37 2.65 -2.25
C GLU A 88 0.67 3.26 -3.63
N ALA A 89 0.67 4.59 -3.77
CA ALA A 89 1.10 5.24 -5.01
C ALA A 89 2.59 4.98 -5.30
N TRP A 90 3.45 5.09 -4.29
CA TRP A 90 4.89 4.88 -4.41
C TRP A 90 5.28 3.41 -4.62
N TRP A 91 4.78 2.54 -3.75
CA TRP A 91 5.25 1.17 -3.70
C TRP A 91 4.47 0.28 -4.66
N ARG A 92 3.15 0.42 -4.72
CA ARG A 92 2.33 -0.50 -5.53
C ARG A 92 2.17 0.05 -6.94
N LEU A 93 1.57 1.23 -7.08
CA LEU A 93 1.29 1.77 -8.42
C LEU A 93 2.57 2.07 -9.19
N PHE A 94 3.54 2.77 -8.59
CA PHE A 94 4.79 3.11 -9.27
C PHE A 94 5.80 1.97 -9.28
N THR A 95 6.29 1.53 -8.11
CA THR A 95 7.42 0.59 -8.03
C THR A 95 7.10 -0.76 -8.68
N VAL A 96 5.94 -1.39 -8.40
CA VAL A 96 5.57 -2.65 -9.06
C VAL A 96 5.45 -2.46 -10.57
N SER A 97 4.81 -1.38 -11.04
CA SER A 97 4.66 -1.13 -12.49
C SER A 97 6.00 -0.88 -13.18
N LEU A 98 6.91 -0.14 -12.54
CA LEU A 98 8.25 0.14 -13.07
C LEU A 98 9.09 -1.14 -13.15
N CYS A 99 9.18 -1.90 -12.07
CA CYS A 99 9.94 -3.15 -12.06
C CYS A 99 9.36 -4.15 -13.06
N TYR A 100 8.03 -4.24 -13.13
CA TYR A 100 7.38 -5.09 -14.12
C TYR A 100 7.72 -4.65 -15.55
N PHE A 101 7.63 -3.36 -15.85
CA PHE A 101 7.98 -2.78 -17.14
C PHE A 101 9.43 -3.10 -17.55
N LEU A 102 10.38 -2.93 -16.63
CA LEU A 102 11.81 -3.18 -16.86
C LEU A 102 12.13 -4.66 -17.05
N LEU A 103 11.48 -5.55 -16.30
CA LEU A 103 11.73 -7.00 -16.36
C LEU A 103 10.97 -7.69 -17.51
N ARG A 104 9.83 -7.13 -17.95
CA ARG A 104 8.96 -7.73 -18.98
C ARG A 104 9.69 -8.14 -20.27
N PRO A 105 10.64 -7.35 -20.82
CA PRO A 105 11.36 -7.70 -22.05
C PRO A 105 12.24 -8.96 -21.93
N ALA A 106 12.78 -9.26 -20.74
CA ALA A 106 13.60 -10.45 -20.50
C ALA A 106 12.75 -11.73 -20.42
N PHE A 107 11.48 -11.61 -20.01
CA PHE A 107 10.58 -12.75 -19.77
C PHE A 107 9.34 -12.72 -20.68
N ARG A 108 9.52 -12.46 -21.98
CA ARG A 108 8.41 -12.29 -22.95
C ARG A 108 7.36 -13.42 -22.89
N LYS A 109 7.81 -14.68 -22.83
CA LYS A 109 6.95 -15.87 -22.82
C LYS A 109 6.37 -16.23 -21.45
N ARG A 110 6.86 -15.63 -20.36
CA ARG A 110 6.46 -15.98 -18.98
C ARG A 110 6.16 -14.72 -18.17
N PRO A 111 5.07 -14.00 -18.44
CA PRO A 111 4.76 -12.72 -17.81
C PRO A 111 4.54 -12.80 -16.29
N ALA A 112 4.26 -13.99 -15.75
CA ALA A 112 4.10 -14.18 -14.31
C ALA A 112 5.41 -13.98 -13.54
N ILE A 113 6.56 -14.42 -14.08
CA ILE A 113 7.88 -14.31 -13.43
C ILE A 113 8.24 -12.84 -13.11
N PRO A 114 8.28 -11.92 -14.10
CA PRO A 114 8.63 -10.53 -13.83
C PRO A 114 7.63 -9.83 -12.92
N LEU A 115 6.35 -10.26 -12.90
CA LEU A 115 5.35 -9.72 -11.98
C LEU A 115 5.64 -10.13 -10.54
N VAL A 116 5.95 -11.42 -10.31
CA VAL A 116 6.35 -11.92 -8.99
C VAL A 116 7.61 -11.21 -8.50
N CYS A 117 8.63 -11.09 -9.36
CA CYS A 117 9.84 -10.34 -9.03
C CYS A 117 9.56 -8.87 -8.70
N ALA A 118 8.69 -8.20 -9.45
CA ALA A 118 8.31 -6.81 -9.18
C ALA A 118 7.58 -6.65 -7.83
N MET A 119 6.66 -7.56 -7.51
CA MET A 119 5.96 -7.58 -6.21
C MET A 119 6.93 -7.83 -5.05
N LEU A 120 7.85 -8.77 -5.19
CA LEU A 120 8.88 -9.05 -4.17
C LEU A 120 9.81 -7.85 -3.99
N PHE A 121 10.27 -7.25 -5.08
CA PHE A 121 11.15 -6.08 -5.02
C PHE A 121 10.45 -4.89 -4.34
N SER A 122 9.20 -4.62 -4.69
CA SER A 122 8.38 -3.62 -4.01
C SER A 122 8.22 -3.92 -2.52
N ALA A 123 7.90 -5.16 -2.15
CA ALA A 123 7.72 -5.58 -0.77
C ALA A 123 9.00 -5.42 0.06
N ILE A 124 10.15 -5.80 -0.50
CA ILE A 124 11.46 -5.68 0.14
C ILE A 124 11.80 -4.21 0.37
N ILE A 125 11.70 -3.35 -0.64
CA ILE A 125 12.05 -1.93 -0.50
C ILE A 125 11.09 -1.24 0.47
N PHE A 126 9.79 -1.53 0.38
CA PHE A 126 8.79 -1.07 1.33
C PHE A 126 9.20 -1.40 2.77
N GLY A 127 9.53 -2.68 3.03
CA GLY A 127 9.96 -3.13 4.35
C GLY A 127 11.24 -2.43 4.83
N LEU A 128 12.26 -2.33 3.98
CA LEU A 128 13.54 -1.67 4.31
C LEU A 128 13.40 -0.18 4.60
N GLY A 129 12.36 0.47 4.05
CA GLY A 129 12.03 1.88 4.29
C GLY A 129 11.46 2.17 5.68
N HIS A 130 11.11 1.15 6.47
CA HIS A 130 10.55 1.31 7.81
C HIS A 130 11.62 1.24 8.91
N ALA A 131 11.28 1.74 10.11
CA ALA A 131 12.13 1.63 11.30
C ALA A 131 12.11 0.20 11.88
N GLY A 132 13.07 -0.13 12.76
CA GLY A 132 13.20 -1.46 13.39
C GLY A 132 14.45 -2.21 12.96
N THR A 133 14.57 -3.48 13.36
CA THR A 133 15.67 -4.37 12.97
C THR A 133 15.56 -4.83 11.52
N PHE A 134 16.66 -5.33 10.94
CA PHE A 134 16.62 -5.87 9.57
C PHE A 134 15.57 -6.99 9.41
N GLN A 135 15.45 -7.84 10.43
CA GLN A 135 14.48 -8.94 10.45
C GLN A 135 13.04 -8.41 10.48
N GLU A 136 12.73 -7.43 11.33
CA GLU A 136 11.41 -6.78 11.41
C GLU A 136 11.04 -6.07 10.10
N ARG A 137 12.00 -5.36 9.50
CA ARG A 137 11.81 -4.65 8.23
C ARG A 137 11.49 -5.61 7.09
N LEU A 138 12.30 -6.66 6.93
CA LEU A 138 12.17 -7.57 5.79
C LEU A 138 11.03 -8.57 5.97
N LEU A 139 10.99 -9.27 7.11
CA LEU A 139 10.05 -10.37 7.32
C LEU A 139 8.68 -9.86 7.75
N MET A 140 8.60 -8.95 8.72
CA MET A 140 7.31 -8.49 9.20
C MET A 140 6.74 -7.45 8.23
N THR A 141 7.44 -6.33 8.05
CA THR A 141 6.91 -5.21 7.26
C THR A 141 6.85 -5.55 5.76
N GLY A 142 7.93 -6.08 5.21
CA GLY A 142 8.01 -6.44 3.80
C GLY A 142 7.11 -7.62 3.44
N LEU A 143 7.30 -8.79 4.06
CA LEU A 143 6.56 -10.00 3.64
C LEU A 143 5.13 -10.06 4.17
N LEU A 144 4.82 -9.63 5.40
CA LEU A 144 3.45 -9.74 5.93
C LEU A 144 2.54 -8.59 5.49
N TYR A 145 3.09 -7.43 5.12
CA TYR A 145 2.28 -6.28 4.66
C TYR A 145 2.60 -5.88 3.22
N GLY A 146 3.88 -5.66 2.91
CA GLY A 146 4.36 -5.27 1.59
C GLY A 146 3.89 -6.19 0.47
N LEU A 147 4.10 -7.49 0.64
CA LEU A 147 3.80 -8.50 -0.36
C LEU A 147 2.28 -8.71 -0.55
N PRO A 148 1.44 -8.91 0.49
CA PRO A 148 0.00 -9.04 0.32
C PRO A 148 -0.66 -7.83 -0.36
N LEU A 149 -0.21 -6.62 -0.03
CA LEU A 149 -0.69 -5.40 -0.69
C LEU A 149 -0.25 -5.35 -2.16
N SER A 150 0.98 -5.78 -2.46
CA SER A 150 1.46 -5.90 -3.86
C SER A 150 0.67 -6.94 -4.66
N VAL A 151 0.33 -8.08 -4.04
CA VAL A 151 -0.52 -9.11 -4.64
C VAL A 151 -1.94 -8.57 -4.87
N THR A 152 -2.48 -7.86 -3.89
CA THR A 152 -3.81 -7.22 -3.99
C THR A 152 -3.85 -6.25 -5.16
N PHE A 153 -2.86 -5.36 -5.28
CA PHE A 153 -2.71 -4.46 -6.43
C PHE A 153 -2.65 -5.22 -7.76
N ALA A 154 -1.76 -6.21 -7.86
CA ALA A 154 -1.54 -6.95 -9.10
C ALA A 154 -2.76 -7.78 -9.55
N ARG A 155 -3.54 -8.32 -8.60
CA ARG A 155 -4.72 -9.15 -8.86
C ARG A 155 -6.01 -8.33 -9.03
N ARG A 156 -6.10 -7.17 -8.37
CA ARG A 156 -7.31 -6.33 -8.32
C ARG A 156 -7.05 -4.98 -8.96
N ASP A 157 -6.70 -3.98 -8.18
CA ASP A 157 -6.35 -2.62 -8.61
C ASP A 157 -5.76 -1.85 -7.42
N TRP A 158 -5.33 -0.61 -7.68
CA TRP A 158 -4.74 0.28 -6.70
C TRP A 158 -5.70 0.63 -5.56
N GLU A 159 -6.98 0.85 -5.85
CA GLU A 159 -7.97 1.21 -4.85
C GLU A 159 -8.19 0.10 -3.80
N HIS A 160 -8.16 -1.18 -4.21
CA HIS A 160 -8.18 -2.28 -3.24
C HIS A 160 -6.96 -2.24 -2.31
N ALA A 161 -5.76 -1.97 -2.84
CA ALA A 161 -4.55 -1.89 -2.04
C ALA A 161 -4.60 -0.72 -1.05
N VAL A 162 -5.12 0.44 -1.48
CA VAL A 162 -5.33 1.61 -0.62
C VAL A 162 -6.35 1.30 0.48
N GLY A 163 -7.48 0.66 0.16
CA GLY A 163 -8.48 0.27 1.16
C GLY A 163 -7.93 -0.74 2.16
N ALA A 164 -7.16 -1.71 1.68
CA ALA A 164 -6.49 -2.69 2.53
C ALA A 164 -5.52 -2.02 3.51
N HIS A 165 -4.62 -1.18 3.00
CA HIS A 165 -3.66 -0.43 3.82
C HIS A 165 -4.40 0.48 4.82
N TYR A 166 -5.39 1.24 4.35
CA TYR A 166 -6.22 2.08 5.20
C TYR A 166 -6.76 1.31 6.41
N MET A 167 -7.35 0.13 6.20
CA MET A 167 -7.94 -0.65 7.29
C MET A 167 -6.90 -1.20 8.26
N ILE A 168 -5.75 -1.65 7.77
CA ILE A 168 -4.64 -2.14 8.59
C ILE A 168 -4.16 -1.09 9.58
N ASN A 169 -4.16 0.19 9.17
CA ASN A 169 -3.71 1.30 10.01
C ASN A 169 -4.85 1.94 10.82
N MET A 170 -6.05 2.06 10.24
CA MET A 170 -7.20 2.71 10.87
C MET A 170 -7.64 2.00 12.14
N ILE A 171 -7.75 0.67 12.13
CA ILE A 171 -8.21 -0.09 13.30
C ILE A 171 -7.31 0.12 14.53
N PRO A 172 -5.98 -0.11 14.49
CA PRO A 172 -5.14 0.12 15.66
C PRO A 172 -5.09 1.59 16.08
N THR A 173 -5.10 2.55 15.14
CA THR A 173 -5.15 3.98 15.49
C THR A 173 -6.47 4.37 16.15
N LEU A 174 -7.59 3.79 15.72
CA LEU A 174 -8.90 4.00 16.35
C LEU A 174 -8.94 3.42 17.75
N MET A 175 -8.39 2.23 17.97
CA MET A 175 -8.34 1.62 19.31
C MET A 175 -7.54 2.49 20.28
N VAL A 176 -6.37 2.99 19.87
CA VAL A 176 -5.60 3.95 20.69
C VAL A 176 -6.45 5.17 21.05
N PHE A 177 -7.14 5.77 20.07
CA PHE A 177 -7.97 6.95 20.31
C PHE A 177 -9.09 6.68 21.33
N LEU A 178 -9.68 5.48 21.32
CA LEU A 178 -10.74 5.09 22.25
C LEU A 178 -10.22 4.81 23.67
N GLU A 179 -8.92 4.54 23.81
CA GLU A 179 -8.22 4.34 25.10
C GLU A 179 -7.71 5.65 25.72
N THR A 180 -7.78 6.78 24.99
CA THR A 180 -7.29 8.10 25.43
C THR A 180 -8.41 8.98 25.98
#